data_AF-A0A3D4C614-F1
#
_entry.id   AF-A0A3D4C614-F1
#
_cell.length_a   1.000
_cell.length_b   1.000
_cell.length_c   1.000
_cell.angle_alpha   90.00
_cell.angle_beta   90.00
_cell.angle_gamma   90.00
#
_symmetry.space_group_name_H-M   'P 1'
#
loop_
_entity.id
_entity.type
_entity.pdbx_description
1 polymer ?
#
loop_
_entity_poly.entity_id
_entity_poly.type
_entity_poly.pdbx_seq_one_letter_code
_entity_poly.pdbx_strand_id
1 'polypeptide(L)' 'MARASTAIGVSPIIKEIVQKQAHSTRLTLKEVILMGMLAIDKLDDQNCQELADQVHQMQVNGEI' A
#
# COMPACT_ATOMS: atom_id res chain seq x y z
N MET A 1 -27.17 -4.39 -0.81
CA MET A 1 -26.05 -3.95 -1.68
C MET A 1 -25.04 -5.09 -1.75
N ALA A 2 -24.77 -5.63 -2.94
CA ALA A 2 -23.74 -6.66 -3.09
C ALA A 2 -22.37 -6.02 -2.81
N ARG A 3 -21.65 -6.51 -1.79
CA ARG A 3 -20.23 -6.16 -1.59
C ARG A 3 -19.47 -6.74 -2.77
N ALA A 4 -19.13 -5.91 -3.76
CA ALA A 4 -18.17 -6.28 -4.77
C ALA A 4 -16.81 -6.50 -4.08
N SER A 5 -16.45 -7.77 -3.88
CA SER A 5 -15.13 -8.15 -3.38
C SER A 5 -14.22 -8.31 -4.59
N THR A 6 -13.69 -7.19 -5.09
CA THR A 6 -12.66 -7.24 -6.13
C THR A 6 -11.37 -7.72 -5.49
N ALA A 7 -10.93 -8.92 -5.84
CA ALA A 7 -9.62 -9.41 -5.43
C ALA A 7 -8.54 -8.66 -6.22
N ILE A 8 -7.61 -8.02 -5.53
CA ILE A 8 -6.43 -7.41 -6.13
C ILE A 8 -5.27 -8.39 -5.96
N GLY A 9 -4.71 -8.85 -7.08
CA GLY A 9 -3.45 -9.59 -7.07
C GLY A 9 -2.32 -8.66 -6.68
N VAL A 10 -1.58 -9.00 -5.62
CA VAL A 10 -0.41 -8.24 -5.15
C VAL A 10 0.84 -9.10 -5.29
N SER A 11 1.99 -8.46 -5.57
CA SER A 11 3.26 -9.18 -5.64
C SER A 11 3.62 -9.79 -4.27
N PRO A 12 4.37 -10.91 -4.23
CA PRO A 12 4.76 -11.54 -2.97
C PRO A 12 5.49 -10.58 -2.01
N ILE A 13 6.27 -9.65 -2.56
CA ILE A 13 7.03 -8.64 -1.82
C ILE A 13 6.07 -7.69 -1.09
N ILE A 14 5.09 -7.12 -1.81
CA ILE A 14 4.08 -6.25 -1.21
C ILE A 14 3.27 -7.01 -0.15
N LYS A 15 2.92 -8.28 -0.42
CA LYS A 15 2.22 -9.12 0.57
C LYS A 15 3.02 -9.28 1.85
N GLU A 16 4.32 -9.52 1.76
CA GLU A 16 5.20 -9.66 2.92
C GLU A 16 5.31 -8.35 3.72
N ILE A 17 5.44 -7.20 3.04
CA ILE A 17 5.47 -5.88 3.66
C ILE A 17 4.18 -5.62 4.46
N VAL A 18 3.02 -5.85 3.84
CA VAL A 18 1.71 -5.66 4.50
C VAL A 18 1.54 -6.62 5.68
N GLN A 19 2.01 -7.86 5.57
CA GLN A 19 1.99 -8.83 6.67
C GLN A 19 2.85 -8.38 7.85
N LYS A 20 4.09 -7.94 7.60
CA LYS A 20 4.98 -7.39 8.63
C LYS A 20 4.31 -6.23 9.37
N GLN A 21 3.74 -5.28 8.63
CA GLN A 21 3.07 -4.13 9.23
C GLN A 21 1.82 -4.52 10.04
N ALA A 22 1.04 -5.49 9.56
CA ALA A 22 -0.13 -6.01 10.27
C ALA A 22 0.25 -6.61 11.63
N HIS A 23 1.33 -7.42 11.66
CA HIS A 23 1.85 -7.99 12.90
C HIS A 23 2.32 -6.92 13.89
N SER A 24 3.04 -5.89 13.41
CA SER A 24 3.55 -4.82 14.26
C SER A 24 2.47 -3.88 14.80
N THR A 25 1.36 -3.70 14.08
CA THR A 25 0.30 -2.74 14.43
C THR A 25 -0.95 -3.38 15.05
N ARG A 26 -1.00 -4.72 15.11
CA ARG A 26 -2.20 -5.51 15.49
C ARG A 26 -3.41 -5.25 14.59
N LEU A 27 -3.19 -4.75 13.38
CA LEU A 27 -4.21 -4.53 12.37
C LEU A 27 -4.32 -5.77 11.46
N THR A 28 -5.47 -5.95 10.83
CA THR A 28 -5.62 -6.89 9.72
C THR A 28 -4.97 -6.33 8.44
N LEU A 29 -4.66 -7.19 7.46
CA LEU A 29 -4.03 -6.77 6.20
C LEU A 29 -4.83 -5.66 5.49
N LYS A 30 -6.17 -5.77 5.47
CA LYS A 30 -7.06 -4.75 4.88
C LYS A 30 -7.00 -3.41 5.62
N GLU A 31 -6.83 -3.44 6.94
CA GLU A 31 -6.75 -2.24 7.78
C GLU A 31 -5.40 -1.55 7.61
N VAL A 32 -4.31 -2.31 7.44
CA VAL A 32 -3.00 -1.75 7.07
C VAL A 32 -3.06 -1.05 5.71
N ILE A 33 -3.67 -1.68 4.71
CA ILE A 33 -3.82 -1.08 3.38
C ILE A 33 -4.64 0.21 3.48
N LEU A 34 -5.77 0.18 4.19
CA LEU A 34 -6.59 1.37 4.40
C LEU A 34 -5.82 2.47 5.16
N MET A 35 -5.04 2.11 6.18
CA MET A 35 -4.20 3.05 6.91
C MET A 35 -3.18 3.72 5.98
N GLY A 36 -2.57 2.97 5.05
CA GLY A 36 -1.69 3.52 4.02
C GLY A 36 -2.40 4.52 3.12
N MET A 37 -3.60 4.21 2.63
CA MET A 37 -4.42 5.13 1.82
C MET A 37 -4.75 6.42 2.58
N LEU A 38 -5.15 6.31 3.85
CA LEU A 38 -5.45 7.47 4.70
C LEU A 38 -4.21 8.31 5.04
N ALA A 39 -3.02 7.71 5.03
CA ALA A 39 -1.77 8.44 5.20
C ALA A 39 -1.43 9.23 3.93
N ILE A 40 -1.63 8.64 2.75
CA ILE A 40 -1.44 9.31 1.46
C ILE A 40 -2.40 10.50 1.31
N ASP A 41 -3.68 10.34 1.67
CA ASP A 41 -4.68 11.42 1.62
C ASP A 41 -4.34 12.65 2.49
N LYS A 42 -3.39 12.50 3.42
CA LYS A 42 -2.93 13.58 4.32
C LYS A 42 -1.66 14.26 3.83
N LEU A 43 -1.00 13.73 2.79
CA LEU A 43 0.17 14.37 2.19
C LEU A 43 -0.27 15.59 1.37
N ASP A 44 0.58 16.59 1.28
CA ASP A 44 0.41 17.64 0.26
C ASP A 44 0.74 17.09 -1.14
N ASP A 45 0.31 17.84 -2.17
CA ASP A 45 0.43 17.43 -3.57
C ASP A 45 1.89 17.16 -3.98
N GLN A 46 2.84 17.93 -3.46
CA GLN A 46 4.26 17.75 -3.78
C GLN A 46 4.79 16.45 -3.18
N ASN A 47 4.56 16.22 -1.90
CA ASN A 47 4.99 15.01 -1.21
C ASN A 47 4.31 13.76 -1.77
N CYS A 48 3.05 13.87 -2.20
CA CYS A 48 2.35 12.78 -2.86
C CYS A 48 2.99 12.43 -4.22
N GLN A 49 3.37 13.44 -5.00
CA GLN A 49 4.04 13.23 -6.29
C GLN A 49 5.44 12.63 -6.10
N GLU A 50 6.23 13.13 -5.16
CA GLU A 50 7.56 12.59 -4.85
C GLU A 50 7.48 11.12 -4.40
N LEU A 51 6.49 10.78 -3.57
CA LEU A 51 6.24 9.39 -3.17
C LEU A 51 5.83 8.51 -4.35
N ALA A 52 4.97 9.02 -5.25
CA ALA A 52 4.56 8.30 -6.45
C ALA A 52 5.74 8.02 -7.39
N ASP A 53 6.63 9.01 -7.57
CA ASP A 53 7.83 8.86 -8.39
C ASP A 53 8.79 7.82 -7.80
N GLN A 54 8.98 7.83 -6.48
CA GLN A 54 9.80 6.82 -5.79
C GLN A 54 9.24 5.41 -5.99
N VAL A 55 7.95 5.20 -5.76
CA VAL A 55 7.30 3.90 -5.95
C VAL A 55 7.41 3.44 -7.42
N HIS A 56 7.27 4.37 -8.37
CA HIS A 56 7.45 4.06 -9.79
C HIS A 56 8.87 3.60 -10.10
N GLN A 57 9.89 4.25 -9.54
CA GLN A 57 11.29 3.83 -9.73
C GLN A 57 11.55 2.45 -9.13
N MET A 58 11.01 2.13 -7.95
CA MET A 58 11.11 0.78 -7.36
C MET A 58 10.52 -0.28 -8.30
N GLN A 59 9.38 0.00 -8.94
CA GLN A 59 8.76 -0.89 -9.92
C GLN A 59 9.64 -1.07 -11.17
N VAL A 60 10.21 0.02 -11.70
CA VAL A 60 11.10 0.00 -12.88
C VAL A 60 12.39 -0.76 -12.58
N ASN A 61 12.91 -0.65 -11.36
CA ASN A 61 14.10 -1.38 -10.90
C ASN A 61 13.81 -2.86 -10.58
N GLY A 62 12.54 -3.28 -10.57
CA GLY A 62 12.14 -4.65 -10.22
C GLY A 62 12.23 -4.96 -8.73
N GLU A 63 12.19 -3.94 -7.88
CA GLU A 63 12.19 -4.08 -6.42
C GLU A 63 10.81 -4.49 -5.86
N ILE A 64 9.74 -4.24 -6.61
CA ILE A 64 8.34 -4.58 -6.24
C ILE A 64 7.51 -5.15 -7.40
#